data_AF-A0A2H0SF65-F1
#
_entry.id   AF-A0A2H0SF65-F1
#
_cell.length_a   1.000
_cell.length_b   1.000
_cell.length_c   1.000
_cell.angle_alpha   90.00
_cell.angle_beta   90.00
_cell.angle_gamma   90.00
#
_symmetry.space_group_name_H-M   'P 1'
#
loop_
_entity.id
_entity.type
_entity.pdbx_description
1 polymer ?
#
loop_
_entity_poly.entity_id
_entity_poly.type
_entity_poly.pdbx_seq_one_letter_code
_entity_poly.pdbx_strand_id
1 'polypeptide(L)'
;MRLFTKIRNEIQNTQLAISALFSKQKDYIENTVPYVSQFANQEYAEKILKDGADKTSDPNWKDTGAESPEEYAEWVLTMCGMACTSMALQHLKNRKEGIVVLAKDAKTHGVYKEQNGELSGMHYKEFADWIKNYDIEAKIYTHLGVRGLQKLLSDGDVVIVSVNPNIREYETADTTQRGGHLVLVTGYDKIKNTLTLHNPSGFVSQNTQENHTIPVSKFLRYYASRGVALRSE
;
A
#
# COMPACT_ATOMS: atom_id res chain seq x y z
N MET A 1 -10.80 -21.79 -15.20
CA MET A 1 -9.81 -21.26 -14.22
C MET A 1 -10.28 -19.98 -13.52
N ARG A 2 -10.70 -18.91 -14.24
CA ARG A 2 -11.14 -17.63 -13.62
C ARG A 2 -12.33 -17.75 -12.64
N LEU A 3 -13.30 -18.62 -12.93
CA LEU A 3 -14.47 -18.83 -12.07
C LEU A 3 -14.10 -19.41 -10.68
N PHE A 4 -13.22 -20.40 -10.64
CA PHE A 4 -12.74 -21.01 -9.39
C PHE A 4 -11.99 -20.00 -8.51
N THR A 5 -11.14 -19.16 -9.10
CA THR A 5 -10.45 -18.09 -8.37
C THR A 5 -11.44 -17.09 -7.76
N LYS A 6 -12.46 -16.70 -8.52
CA LYS A 6 -13.51 -15.79 -8.03
C LYS A 6 -14.26 -16.41 -6.84
N ILE A 7 -14.67 -17.67 -6.96
CA ILE A 7 -15.38 -18.39 -5.88
C ILE A 7 -14.48 -18.48 -4.64
N ARG A 8 -13.21 -18.86 -4.79
CA ARG A 8 -12.25 -18.93 -3.68
C ARG A 8 -12.10 -17.58 -2.97
N ASN A 9 -11.98 -16.49 -3.73
CA ASN A 9 -11.86 -15.15 -3.16
C ASN A 9 -13.11 -14.76 -2.39
N GLU A 10 -14.31 -15.04 -2.91
CA GLU A 10 -15.54 -14.74 -2.16
C GLU A 10 -15.67 -15.57 -0.89
N ILE A 11 -15.34 -16.87 -0.93
CA ILE A 11 -15.31 -17.71 0.28
C ILE A 11 -14.36 -17.10 1.32
N GLN A 12 -13.16 -16.69 0.91
CA GLN A 12 -12.18 -16.06 1.81
C GLN A 12 -12.70 -14.74 2.39
N ASN A 13 -13.30 -13.87 1.55
CA ASN A 13 -13.89 -12.60 2.01
C ASN A 13 -14.99 -12.86 3.04
N THR A 14 -15.88 -13.81 2.77
CA THR A 14 -16.98 -14.19 3.67
C THR A 14 -16.46 -14.80 4.97
N GLN A 15 -15.47 -15.69 4.89
CA GLN A 15 -14.83 -16.28 6.08
C GLN A 15 -14.22 -15.22 6.98
N LEU A 16 -13.50 -14.24 6.42
CA LEU A 16 -12.95 -13.13 7.20
C LEU A 16 -14.08 -12.27 7.81
N ALA A 17 -15.13 -11.95 7.05
CA ALA A 17 -16.25 -11.17 7.54
C ALA A 17 -16.96 -11.85 8.73
N ILE A 18 -17.21 -13.16 8.62
CA ILE A 18 -17.77 -13.98 9.71
C ILE A 18 -16.81 -13.99 10.90
N SER A 19 -15.53 -14.31 10.68
CA SER A 19 -14.52 -14.34 11.74
C SER A 19 -14.41 -13.01 12.48
N ALA A 20 -14.48 -11.89 11.77
CA ALA A 20 -14.43 -10.55 12.34
C ALA A 20 -15.65 -10.20 13.21
N LEU A 21 -16.79 -10.87 13.03
CA LEU A 21 -17.99 -10.68 13.86
C LEU A 21 -17.94 -11.46 15.17
N PHE A 22 -17.33 -12.65 15.17
CA PHE A 22 -17.37 -13.57 16.31
C PHE A 22 -16.06 -13.62 17.12
N SER A 23 -14.93 -13.25 16.53
CA SER A 23 -13.64 -13.31 17.21
C SER A 23 -13.39 -12.06 18.05
N LYS A 24 -12.89 -12.23 19.28
CA LYS A 24 -12.36 -11.12 20.07
C LYS A 24 -11.16 -10.51 19.34
N GLN A 25 -11.27 -9.24 19.01
CA GLN A 25 -10.21 -8.43 18.44
C GLN A 25 -9.68 -7.51 19.53
N LYS A 26 -8.39 -7.16 19.49
CA LYS A 26 -7.83 -6.13 20.38
C LYS A 26 -8.56 -4.79 20.16
N ASP A 27 -8.63 -3.96 21.19
CA ASP A 27 -9.28 -2.64 21.08
C ASP A 27 -8.39 -1.61 20.39
N TYR A 28 -7.09 -1.85 20.43
CA TYR A 28 -6.07 -1.01 19.83
C TYR A 28 -4.91 -1.87 19.32
N ILE A 29 -4.39 -1.49 18.16
CA ILE A 29 -3.17 -2.03 17.56
C ILE A 29 -2.37 -0.86 17.00
N GLU A 30 -1.06 -0.88 17.25
CA GLU A 30 -0.10 -0.04 16.55
C GLU A 30 1.17 -0.85 16.32
N ASN A 31 1.43 -1.16 15.05
CA ASN A 31 2.68 -1.83 14.67
C ASN A 31 3.74 -0.77 14.37
N THR A 32 4.90 -0.89 15.02
CA THR A 32 6.07 -0.07 14.69
C THR A 32 6.67 -0.55 13.37
N VAL A 33 6.16 -0.01 12.28
CA VAL A 33 6.61 -0.27 10.91
C VAL A 33 7.46 0.93 10.47
N PRO A 34 8.69 0.74 9.95
CA PRO A 34 9.46 1.84 9.38
C PRO A 34 8.71 2.49 8.20
N TYR A 35 8.74 3.82 8.10
CA TYR A 35 8.15 4.52 6.97
C TYR A 35 9.09 4.52 5.75
N VAL A 36 8.51 4.27 4.56
CA VAL A 36 9.18 4.44 3.27
C VAL A 36 8.25 5.24 2.35
N SER A 37 8.73 6.40 1.90
CA SER A 37 8.10 7.19 0.86
C SER A 37 8.31 6.54 -0.51
N GLN A 38 7.34 6.66 -1.41
CA GLN A 38 7.58 6.28 -2.82
C GLN A 38 8.45 7.31 -3.52
N PHE A 39 8.51 8.54 -3.02
CA PHE A 39 9.44 9.57 -3.49
C PHE A 39 10.75 9.47 -2.72
N ALA A 40 11.87 9.53 -3.42
CA ALA A 40 13.19 9.35 -2.83
C ALA A 40 13.49 10.41 -1.76
N ASN A 41 13.03 11.64 -1.99
CA ASN A 41 12.89 12.66 -0.96
C ASN A 41 11.41 12.84 -0.59
N GLN A 42 11.09 12.81 0.70
CA GLN A 42 9.71 12.88 1.19
C GLN A 42 8.99 14.18 0.80
N GLU A 43 9.70 15.30 0.71
CA GLU A 43 9.12 16.59 0.27
C GLU A 43 8.75 16.58 -1.21
N TYR A 44 9.40 15.73 -2.01
CA TYR A 44 9.19 15.67 -3.45
C TYR A 44 7.85 15.05 -3.84
N ALA A 45 7.17 14.37 -2.90
CA ALA A 45 5.78 13.99 -3.08
C ALA A 45 4.91 15.21 -3.42
N GLU A 46 5.04 16.30 -2.66
CA GLU A 46 4.28 17.53 -2.90
C GLU A 46 4.83 18.28 -4.13
N LYS A 47 6.15 18.45 -4.23
CA LYS A 47 6.76 19.18 -5.36
C LYS A 47 6.37 18.58 -6.72
N ILE A 48 6.36 17.25 -6.83
CA ILE A 48 6.03 16.57 -8.10
C ILE A 48 4.52 16.54 -8.33
N LEU A 49 3.72 16.13 -7.34
CA LEU A 49 2.28 15.89 -7.55
C LEU A 49 1.43 17.17 -7.55
N LYS A 50 1.88 18.23 -6.88
CA LYS A 50 1.15 19.48 -6.74
C LYS A 50 1.82 20.61 -7.52
N ASP A 51 3.13 20.79 -7.36
CA ASP A 51 3.84 21.93 -7.96
C ASP A 51 4.33 21.63 -9.38
N GLY A 52 4.22 20.38 -9.85
CA GLY A 52 4.63 19.96 -11.19
C GLY A 52 6.14 19.93 -11.41
N ALA A 53 6.92 19.79 -10.33
CA ALA A 53 8.37 19.65 -10.43
C ALA A 53 8.76 18.43 -11.27
N ASP A 54 9.88 18.54 -12.00
CA ASP A 54 10.42 17.43 -12.75
C ASP A 54 10.79 16.28 -11.79
N LYS A 55 10.34 15.07 -12.12
CA LYS A 55 10.64 13.85 -11.37
C LYS A 55 12.15 13.59 -11.28
N THR A 56 12.90 13.92 -12.33
CA THR A 56 14.36 13.73 -12.39
C THR A 56 15.10 14.66 -11.40
N SER A 57 14.43 15.68 -10.87
CA SER A 57 15.02 16.65 -9.95
C SER A 57 15.01 16.22 -8.48
N ASP A 58 14.44 15.05 -8.15
CA ASP A 58 14.50 14.49 -6.80
C ASP A 58 15.95 14.11 -6.45
N PRO A 59 16.62 14.80 -5.52
CA PRO A 59 18.06 14.67 -5.30
C PRO A 59 18.47 13.29 -4.78
N ASN A 60 17.52 12.55 -4.21
CA ASN A 60 17.80 11.29 -3.52
C ASN A 60 17.46 10.07 -4.38
N TRP A 61 17.16 10.23 -5.68
CA TRP A 61 16.74 9.15 -6.58
C TRP A 61 17.60 7.87 -6.45
N LYS A 62 18.91 8.04 -6.22
CA LYS A 62 19.87 6.94 -6.10
C LYS A 62 19.58 5.99 -4.93
N ASP A 63 19.01 6.50 -3.84
CA ASP A 63 18.67 5.71 -2.64
C ASP A 63 17.52 4.72 -2.90
N THR A 64 16.76 4.92 -3.98
CA THR A 64 15.72 3.99 -4.41
C THR A 64 16.28 2.75 -5.10
N GLY A 65 17.56 2.78 -5.49
CA GLY A 65 18.23 1.78 -6.30
C GLY A 65 18.04 1.93 -7.81
N ALA A 66 17.58 3.09 -8.27
CA ALA A 66 17.62 3.45 -9.68
C ALA A 66 19.07 3.69 -10.16
N GLU A 67 19.35 3.37 -11.42
CA GLU A 67 20.63 3.55 -12.10
C GLU A 67 20.81 4.99 -12.61
N SER A 68 19.70 5.71 -12.84
CA SER A 68 19.70 7.12 -13.24
C SER A 68 18.44 7.87 -12.75
N PRO A 69 18.45 9.21 -12.77
CA PRO A 69 17.25 10.01 -12.50
C PRO A 69 16.08 9.69 -13.45
N GLU A 70 16.37 9.35 -14.70
CA GLU A 70 15.38 9.00 -15.73
C GLU A 70 14.70 7.68 -15.38
N GLU A 71 15.47 6.65 -15.00
CA GLU A 71 14.87 5.37 -14.56
C GLU A 71 13.96 5.61 -13.34
N TYR A 72 14.42 6.40 -12.36
CA TYR A 72 13.56 6.77 -11.22
C TYR A 72 12.25 7.45 -11.66
N ALA A 73 12.32 8.38 -12.62
CA ALA A 73 11.17 9.12 -13.13
C ALA A 73 10.12 8.22 -13.83
N GLU A 74 10.54 7.09 -14.40
CA GLU A 74 9.63 6.07 -14.96
C GLU A 74 8.79 5.39 -13.86
N TRP A 75 9.39 5.17 -12.68
CA TRP A 75 8.77 4.42 -11.59
C TRP A 75 7.99 5.27 -10.58
N VAL A 76 8.41 6.51 -10.36
CA VAL A 76 8.05 7.28 -9.15
C VAL A 76 6.54 7.41 -8.90
N LEU A 77 5.73 7.44 -9.96
CA LEU A 77 4.28 7.59 -9.83
C LEU A 77 3.51 6.26 -9.63
N THR A 78 4.15 5.10 -9.85
CA THR A 78 3.48 3.79 -9.85
C THR A 78 3.96 2.85 -8.73
N MET A 79 5.03 3.21 -8.03
CA MET A 79 5.68 2.34 -7.03
C MET A 79 5.15 2.46 -5.59
N CYS A 80 3.96 3.03 -5.35
CA CYS A 80 3.30 3.05 -4.03
C CYS A 80 3.21 1.64 -3.39
N GLY A 81 2.96 0.61 -4.21
CA GLY A 81 2.95 -0.79 -3.78
C GLY A 81 4.31 -1.30 -3.32
N MET A 82 5.40 -0.94 -4.02
CA MET A 82 6.76 -1.32 -3.62
C MET A 82 7.25 -0.57 -2.39
N ALA A 83 6.84 0.69 -2.21
CA ALA A 83 7.06 1.39 -0.94
C ALA A 83 6.37 0.67 0.23
N CYS A 84 5.09 0.30 0.07
CA CYS A 84 4.37 -0.52 1.07
C CYS A 84 5.05 -1.87 1.31
N THR A 85 5.59 -2.49 0.25
CA THR A 85 6.29 -3.77 0.32
C THR A 85 7.61 -3.62 1.09
N SER A 86 8.41 -2.59 0.81
CA SER A 86 9.66 -2.32 1.53
C SER A 86 9.39 -2.10 3.03
N MET A 87 8.34 -1.37 3.39
CA MET A 87 7.91 -1.21 4.78
C MET A 87 7.55 -2.57 5.43
N ALA A 88 6.79 -3.41 4.72
CA ALA A 88 6.42 -4.74 5.22
C ALA A 88 7.63 -5.67 5.37
N LEU A 89 8.57 -5.67 4.41
CA LEU A 89 9.80 -6.46 4.47
C LEU A 89 10.72 -6.03 5.63
N GLN A 90 10.84 -4.73 5.85
CA GLN A 90 11.60 -4.21 6.98
C GLN A 90 10.96 -4.63 8.32
N HIS A 91 9.63 -4.55 8.43
CA HIS A 91 8.93 -4.93 9.66
C HIS A 91 8.93 -6.45 9.92
N LEU A 92 8.61 -7.25 8.91
CA LEU A 92 8.36 -8.69 9.06
C LEU A 92 9.63 -9.54 8.96
N LYS A 93 10.63 -9.08 8.21
CA LYS A 93 11.85 -9.85 7.88
C LYS A 93 13.15 -9.11 8.16
N ASN A 94 13.09 -7.88 8.67
CA ASN A 94 14.27 -7.03 8.87
C ASN A 94 15.13 -6.90 7.59
N ARG A 95 14.48 -6.87 6.42
CA ARG A 95 15.13 -6.70 5.10
C ARG A 95 14.84 -5.32 4.55
N LYS A 96 15.91 -4.57 4.20
CA LYS A 96 15.81 -3.25 3.60
C LYS A 96 16.21 -3.33 2.14
N GLU A 97 15.22 -3.26 1.26
CA GLU A 97 15.40 -3.27 -0.19
C GLU A 97 15.00 -1.92 -0.80
N GLY A 98 15.74 -1.51 -1.83
CA GLY A 98 15.43 -0.31 -2.61
C GLY A 98 14.13 -0.48 -3.38
N ILE A 99 13.27 0.54 -3.38
CA ILE A 99 11.93 0.46 -3.98
C ILE A 99 11.95 0.27 -5.50
N VAL A 100 12.95 0.80 -6.21
CA VAL A 100 13.13 0.58 -7.66
C VAL A 100 13.71 -0.80 -7.93
N VAL A 101 14.59 -1.32 -7.06
CA VAL A 101 15.09 -2.70 -7.14
C VAL A 101 13.92 -3.69 -7.03
N LEU A 102 13.05 -3.51 -6.02
CA LEU A 102 11.84 -4.29 -5.87
C LEU A 102 10.92 -4.17 -7.09
N ALA A 103 10.73 -2.96 -7.62
CA ALA A 103 9.86 -2.72 -8.77
C ALA A 103 10.35 -3.44 -10.04
N LYS A 104 11.66 -3.41 -10.31
CA LYS A 104 12.29 -4.11 -11.44
C LYS A 104 12.11 -5.62 -11.31
N ASP A 105 12.43 -6.19 -10.15
CA ASP A 105 12.27 -7.62 -9.91
C ASP A 105 10.79 -8.05 -10.02
N ALA A 106 9.88 -7.30 -9.40
CA ALA A 106 8.45 -7.54 -9.46
C ALA A 106 7.89 -7.45 -10.90
N LYS A 107 8.41 -6.52 -11.74
CA LYS A 107 8.05 -6.41 -13.16
C LYS A 107 8.39 -7.69 -13.93
N THR A 108 9.54 -8.33 -13.65
CA THR A 108 9.90 -9.60 -14.30
C THR A 108 8.93 -10.75 -13.98
N HIS A 109 8.19 -10.64 -12.86
CA HIS A 109 7.16 -11.57 -12.42
C HIS A 109 5.74 -11.14 -12.81
N GLY A 110 5.59 -10.07 -13.60
CA GLY A 110 4.31 -9.58 -14.10
C GLY A 110 3.46 -8.80 -13.08
N VAL A 111 4.05 -8.41 -11.94
CA VAL A 111 3.40 -7.54 -10.94
C VAL A 111 3.09 -6.16 -11.54
N TYR A 112 3.98 -5.68 -12.39
CA TYR A 112 3.83 -4.48 -13.20
C TYR A 112 3.87 -4.86 -14.67
N LYS A 113 3.01 -4.26 -15.48
CA LYS A 113 2.93 -4.49 -16.92
C LYS A 113 2.99 -3.16 -17.64
N GLU A 114 3.71 -3.14 -18.74
CA GLU A 114 3.79 -1.96 -19.59
C GLU A 114 2.70 -2.03 -20.66
N GLN A 115 1.93 -0.95 -20.81
CA GLN A 115 0.90 -0.82 -21.83
C GLN A 115 0.98 0.60 -22.39
N ASN A 116 1.17 0.72 -23.70
CA ASN A 116 1.28 2.02 -24.39
C ASN A 116 2.36 2.95 -23.83
N GLY A 117 3.49 2.39 -23.36
CA GLY A 117 4.58 3.15 -22.75
C GLY A 117 4.32 3.60 -21.30
N GLU A 118 3.22 3.16 -20.69
CA GLU A 118 2.91 3.43 -19.28
C GLU A 118 2.94 2.14 -18.45
N LEU A 119 3.48 2.24 -17.24
CA LEU A 119 3.44 1.16 -16.26
C LEU A 119 2.05 1.09 -15.62
N SER A 120 1.49 -0.11 -15.55
CA SER A 120 0.27 -0.39 -14.80
C SER A 120 0.45 -0.14 -13.30
N GLY A 121 -0.66 -0.06 -12.56
CA GLY A 121 -0.64 -0.26 -11.11
C GLY A 121 -0.23 -1.70 -10.74
N MET A 122 -0.03 -1.96 -9.44
CA MET A 122 0.35 -3.28 -8.93
C MET A 122 -0.75 -4.33 -9.16
N HIS A 123 -0.42 -5.41 -9.86
CA HIS A 123 -1.31 -6.55 -10.07
C HIS A 123 -1.26 -7.49 -8.85
N TYR A 124 -2.34 -7.54 -8.07
CA TYR A 124 -2.36 -8.23 -6.77
C TYR A 124 -2.11 -9.73 -6.83
N LYS A 125 -2.56 -10.40 -7.89
CA LYS A 125 -2.38 -11.85 -8.03
C LYS A 125 -0.90 -12.17 -8.24
N GLU A 126 -0.29 -11.55 -9.24
CA GLU A 126 1.13 -11.69 -9.54
C GLU A 126 1.98 -11.24 -8.34
N PHE A 127 1.58 -10.17 -7.64
CA PHE A 127 2.23 -9.73 -6.41
C PHE A 127 2.21 -10.80 -5.30
N ALA A 128 1.06 -11.42 -5.05
CA ALA A 128 0.92 -12.43 -4.01
C ALA A 128 1.72 -13.71 -4.30
N ASP A 129 1.99 -14.00 -5.59
CA ASP A 129 2.88 -15.09 -5.97
C ASP A 129 4.35 -14.69 -5.88
N TRP A 130 4.71 -13.48 -6.31
CA TRP A 130 6.07 -12.95 -6.27
C TRP A 130 6.61 -12.78 -4.84
N ILE A 131 5.81 -12.22 -3.93
CA ILE A 131 6.27 -11.86 -2.58
C ILE A 131 6.64 -13.08 -1.71
N LYS A 132 6.23 -14.29 -2.12
CA LYS A 132 6.65 -15.56 -1.51
C LYS A 132 8.16 -15.78 -1.62
N ASN A 133 8.82 -15.21 -2.62
CA ASN A 133 10.29 -15.23 -2.76
C ASN A 133 11.00 -14.52 -1.59
N TYR A 134 10.25 -13.78 -0.77
CA TYR A 134 10.73 -13.08 0.43
C TYR A 134 10.21 -13.71 1.73
N ASP A 135 9.72 -14.96 1.68
CA ASP A 135 9.17 -15.71 2.83
C ASP A 135 7.94 -15.02 3.46
N ILE A 136 7.15 -14.32 2.65
CA ILE A 136 5.95 -13.59 3.06
C ILE A 136 4.71 -14.24 2.44
N GLU A 137 3.73 -14.55 3.28
CA GLU A 137 2.41 -14.95 2.82
C GLU A 137 1.56 -13.70 2.51
N ALA A 138 0.93 -13.71 1.33
CA ALA A 138 0.01 -12.66 0.90
C ALA A 138 -1.40 -13.19 0.63
N LYS A 139 -2.39 -12.60 1.31
CA LYS A 139 -3.82 -12.92 1.13
C LYS A 139 -4.56 -11.74 0.53
N ILE A 140 -5.12 -11.95 -0.66
CA ILE A 140 -5.84 -10.92 -1.42
C ILE A 140 -7.31 -10.90 -0.98
N TYR A 141 -7.81 -9.72 -0.63
CA TYR A 141 -9.23 -9.50 -0.32
C TYR A 141 -9.82 -8.51 -1.31
N THR A 142 -10.80 -8.98 -2.10
CA THR A 142 -11.54 -8.13 -3.05
C THR A 142 -12.70 -7.39 -2.40
N HIS A 143 -13.12 -7.84 -1.22
CA HIS A 143 -14.11 -7.20 -0.36
C HIS A 143 -13.58 -7.21 1.09
N LEU A 144 -13.00 -6.10 1.52
CA LEU A 144 -12.39 -5.96 2.84
C LEU A 144 -13.01 -4.77 3.60
N GLY A 145 -13.98 -5.04 4.47
CA GLY A 145 -14.56 -4.03 5.37
C GLY A 145 -13.63 -3.67 6.53
N VAL A 146 -13.89 -2.54 7.19
CA VAL A 146 -13.07 -2.03 8.31
C VAL A 146 -12.91 -3.05 9.45
N ARG A 147 -13.98 -3.77 9.82
CA ARG A 147 -13.90 -4.82 10.85
C ARG A 147 -12.99 -5.98 10.42
N GLY A 148 -12.98 -6.34 9.14
CA GLY A 148 -12.07 -7.35 8.59
C GLY A 148 -10.62 -6.86 8.61
N LEU A 149 -10.40 -5.60 8.23
CA LEU A 149 -9.09 -4.95 8.33
C LEU A 149 -8.57 -4.94 9.78
N GLN A 150 -9.40 -4.55 10.74
CA GLN A 150 -9.07 -4.60 12.17
C GLN A 150 -8.77 -6.02 12.65
N LYS A 151 -9.51 -7.02 12.16
CA LYS A 151 -9.25 -8.43 12.49
C LYS A 151 -7.87 -8.87 12.00
N LEU A 152 -7.53 -8.58 10.75
CA LEU A 152 -6.22 -8.91 10.17
C LEU A 152 -5.08 -8.27 10.97
N LEU A 153 -5.20 -6.97 11.27
CA LEU A 153 -4.22 -6.24 12.09
C LEU A 153 -4.13 -6.83 13.51
N SER A 154 -5.25 -7.21 14.12
CA SER A 154 -5.29 -7.86 15.44
C SER A 154 -4.62 -9.23 15.45
N ASP A 155 -4.59 -9.92 14.31
CA ASP A 155 -3.94 -11.22 14.12
C ASP A 155 -2.43 -11.10 13.84
N GLY A 156 -1.91 -9.87 13.73
CA GLY A 156 -0.49 -9.60 13.48
C GLY A 156 -0.14 -9.36 12.01
N ASP A 157 -1.13 -9.24 11.12
CA ASP A 157 -0.88 -8.83 9.73
C ASP A 157 -0.56 -7.34 9.67
N VAL A 158 0.17 -6.94 8.62
CA VAL A 158 0.10 -5.58 8.06
C VAL A 158 -0.69 -5.63 6.76
N VAL A 159 -1.42 -4.57 6.42
CA VAL A 159 -2.38 -4.64 5.31
C VAL A 159 -2.18 -3.50 4.32
N ILE A 160 -1.84 -3.85 3.08
CA ILE A 160 -1.81 -2.91 1.96
C ILE A 160 -3.25 -2.72 1.48
N VAL A 161 -3.75 -1.50 1.45
CA VAL A 161 -5.13 -1.19 1.04
C VAL A 161 -5.16 -0.25 -0.16
N SER A 162 -6.14 -0.45 -1.04
CA SER A 162 -6.36 0.45 -2.19
C SER A 162 -7.23 1.63 -1.78
N VAL A 163 -6.76 2.83 -2.07
CA VAL A 163 -7.43 4.10 -1.75
C VAL A 163 -7.39 5.04 -2.94
N ASN A 164 -8.31 6.00 -2.98
CA ASN A 164 -8.20 7.16 -3.86
C ASN A 164 -6.97 7.99 -3.44
N PRO A 165 -6.16 8.50 -4.39
CA PRO A 165 -4.97 9.30 -4.11
C PRO A 165 -5.24 10.52 -3.19
N ASN A 166 -6.42 11.10 -3.24
CA ASN A 166 -6.79 12.30 -2.46
C ASN A 166 -6.83 12.08 -0.93
N ILE A 167 -6.59 10.85 -0.45
CA ILE A 167 -6.33 10.58 0.98
C ILE A 167 -5.14 11.36 1.55
N ARG A 168 -4.28 11.92 0.68
CA ARG A 168 -3.22 12.86 1.06
C ARG A 168 -3.72 14.26 1.42
N GLU A 169 -5.04 14.47 1.49
CA GLU A 169 -5.71 15.74 1.80
C GLU A 169 -5.50 16.83 0.74
N TYR A 170 -5.30 16.40 -0.52
CA TYR A 170 -5.17 17.29 -1.67
C TYR A 170 -5.72 16.60 -2.92
N GLU A 171 -6.48 17.34 -3.72
CA GLU A 171 -7.13 16.82 -4.93
C GLU A 171 -6.13 16.74 -6.09
N THR A 172 -5.61 15.54 -6.33
CA THR A 172 -4.68 15.20 -7.43
C THR A 172 -5.28 14.18 -8.40
N ALA A 173 -6.44 13.64 -8.06
CA ALA A 173 -7.18 12.64 -8.81
C ALA A 173 -8.67 12.95 -8.75
N ASP A 174 -9.44 12.37 -9.67
CA ASP A 174 -10.89 12.50 -9.70
C ASP A 174 -11.51 11.98 -8.38
N THR A 175 -12.46 12.71 -7.81
CA THR A 175 -13.12 12.34 -6.53
C THR A 175 -14.01 11.10 -6.65
N THR A 176 -14.43 10.75 -7.87
CA THR A 176 -15.19 9.53 -8.19
C THR A 176 -14.29 8.31 -8.40
N GLN A 177 -12.98 8.51 -8.58
CA GLN A 177 -12.03 7.42 -8.80
C GLN A 177 -11.98 6.48 -7.60
N ARG A 178 -12.14 5.17 -7.86
CA ARG A 178 -12.04 4.12 -6.83
C ARG A 178 -10.67 3.45 -6.84
N GLY A 179 -9.83 3.77 -5.85
CA GLY A 179 -8.47 3.24 -5.76
C GLY A 179 -7.49 4.07 -6.59
N GLY A 180 -6.41 3.43 -7.07
CA GLY A 180 -5.34 4.08 -7.83
C GLY A 180 -4.15 4.53 -6.99
N HIS A 181 -4.24 4.40 -5.67
CA HIS A 181 -3.12 4.52 -4.75
C HIS A 181 -3.14 3.38 -3.71
N LEU A 182 -1.98 3.06 -3.15
CA LEU A 182 -1.80 2.04 -2.13
C LEU A 182 -1.17 2.65 -0.87
N VAL A 183 -1.73 2.32 0.29
CA VAL A 183 -1.20 2.71 1.60
C VAL A 183 -1.10 1.46 2.47
N LEU A 184 -0.19 1.49 3.45
CA LEU A 184 -0.01 0.41 4.41
C LEU A 184 -0.72 0.78 5.71
N VAL A 185 -1.76 0.05 6.09
CA VAL A 185 -2.41 0.21 7.39
C VAL A 185 -1.59 -0.54 8.43
N THR A 186 -1.17 0.18 9.47
CA THR A 186 -0.27 -0.32 10.52
C THR A 186 -0.96 -0.41 11.87
N GLY A 187 -2.10 0.26 12.05
CA GLY A 187 -2.80 0.27 13.33
C GLY A 187 -4.25 0.74 13.27
N TYR A 188 -4.92 0.64 14.41
CA TYR A 188 -6.26 1.16 14.65
C TYR A 188 -6.51 1.42 16.14
N ASP A 189 -7.45 2.32 16.44
CA ASP A 189 -8.00 2.54 17.77
C ASP A 189 -9.53 2.48 17.68
N LYS A 190 -10.16 1.49 18.34
CA LYS A 190 -11.62 1.33 18.31
C LYS A 190 -12.36 2.36 19.14
N ILE A 191 -11.75 2.83 20.22
CA ILE A 191 -12.35 3.80 21.13
C ILE A 191 -12.40 5.15 20.43
N LYS A 192 -11.29 5.55 19.80
CA LYS A 192 -11.21 6.79 19.00
C LYS A 192 -11.81 6.65 17.60
N ASN A 193 -12.08 5.41 17.17
CA ASN A 193 -12.58 5.07 15.83
C ASN A 193 -11.68 5.61 14.71
N THR A 194 -10.38 5.33 14.82
CA THR A 194 -9.34 5.75 13.88
C THR A 194 -8.57 4.56 13.30
N LEU A 195 -7.94 4.80 12.15
CA LEU A 195 -6.91 3.94 11.57
C LEU A 195 -5.59 4.71 11.51
N THR A 196 -4.48 4.00 11.69
CA THR A 196 -3.12 4.54 11.49
C THR A 196 -2.54 3.90 10.25
N LEU A 197 -2.00 4.71 9.34
CA LEU A 197 -1.44 4.26 8.07
C LEU A 197 -0.14 4.98 7.73
N HIS A 198 0.70 4.30 6.95
CA HIS A 198 1.78 4.89 6.19
C HIS A 198 1.32 5.14 4.77
N ASN A 199 1.41 6.38 4.32
CA ASN A 199 1.03 6.81 2.99
C ASN A 199 2.28 7.18 2.17
N PRO A 200 2.73 6.31 1.25
CA PRO A 200 3.96 6.54 0.50
C PRO A 200 3.99 7.81 -0.37
N SER A 201 2.82 8.38 -0.70
CA SER A 201 2.69 9.65 -1.42
C SER A 201 1.89 10.69 -0.64
N GLY A 202 1.91 10.60 0.69
CA GLY A 202 1.40 11.67 1.54
C GLY A 202 2.20 12.96 1.35
N PHE A 203 1.62 14.08 1.76
CA PHE A 203 2.30 15.37 1.74
C PHE A 203 2.82 15.70 3.13
N VAL A 204 4.08 16.15 3.19
CA VAL A 204 4.74 16.61 4.42
C VAL A 204 3.96 17.79 5.01
N SER A 205 3.55 18.75 4.18
CA SER A 205 2.79 19.94 4.61
C SER A 205 1.43 19.62 5.25
N GLN A 206 0.85 18.46 4.95
CA GLN A 206 -0.42 17.99 5.50
C GLN A 206 -0.24 16.96 6.63
N ASN A 207 0.98 16.55 6.92
CA ASN A 207 1.28 15.45 7.84
C ASN A 207 0.53 14.15 7.49
N THR A 208 0.43 13.84 6.19
CA THR A 208 -0.33 12.69 5.69
C THR A 208 0.54 11.51 5.29
N GLN A 209 1.82 11.47 5.69
CA GLN A 209 2.82 10.46 5.32
C GLN A 209 2.95 9.33 6.36
N GLU A 210 3.89 9.48 7.30
CA GLU A 210 4.21 8.51 8.33
C GLU A 210 3.20 8.57 9.48
N ASN A 211 2.74 7.41 9.95
CA ASN A 211 1.83 7.26 11.09
C ASN A 211 0.59 8.17 11.00
N HIS A 212 0.11 8.41 9.78
CA HIS A 212 -1.05 9.25 9.54
C HIS A 212 -2.28 8.60 10.16
N THR A 213 -2.78 9.20 11.23
CA THR A 213 -3.96 8.72 11.95
C THR A 213 -5.20 9.46 11.46
N ILE A 214 -6.17 8.72 10.93
CA ILE A 214 -7.35 9.25 10.26
C ILE A 214 -8.64 8.64 10.86
N PRO A 215 -9.72 9.43 11.07
CA PRO A 215 -11.01 8.87 11.44
C PRO A 215 -11.53 7.88 10.41
N VAL A 216 -12.12 6.77 10.86
CA VAL A 216 -12.67 5.72 9.98
C VAL A 216 -13.67 6.30 8.97
N SER A 217 -14.51 7.25 9.39
CA SER A 217 -15.48 7.93 8.53
C SER A 217 -14.84 8.71 7.38
N LYS A 218 -13.65 9.27 7.59
CA LYS A 218 -12.89 10.00 6.57
C LYS A 218 -12.16 9.03 5.65
N PHE A 219 -11.51 8.01 6.21
CA PHE A 219 -10.87 6.93 5.45
C PHE A 219 -11.83 6.26 4.46
N LEU A 220 -13.07 5.98 4.88
CA LEU A 220 -14.10 5.35 4.05
C LEU A 220 -14.46 6.14 2.79
N ARG A 221 -14.21 7.46 2.76
CA ARG A 221 -14.42 8.28 1.55
C ARG A 221 -13.43 7.95 0.43
N TYR A 222 -12.23 7.53 0.80
CA TYR A 222 -11.16 7.20 -0.15
C TYR A 222 -11.02 5.69 -0.38
N TYR A 223 -11.48 4.87 0.56
CA TYR A 223 -11.18 3.45 0.58
C TYR A 223 -11.91 2.65 -0.51
N ALA A 224 -11.15 1.92 -1.33
CA ALA A 224 -11.69 1.08 -2.38
C ALA A 224 -12.25 -0.27 -1.89
N SER A 225 -12.22 -0.54 -0.57
CA SER A 225 -12.74 -1.77 0.06
C SER A 225 -12.04 -3.06 -0.40
N ARG A 226 -10.74 -2.97 -0.70
CA ARG A 226 -9.89 -4.09 -1.14
C ARG A 226 -8.45 -3.90 -0.71
N GLY A 227 -7.73 -4.99 -0.54
CA GLY A 227 -6.33 -4.96 -0.10
C GLY A 227 -5.65 -6.33 -0.13
N VAL A 228 -4.42 -6.35 0.36
CA VAL A 228 -3.60 -7.54 0.51
C VAL A 228 -3.05 -7.57 1.94
N ALA A 229 -3.39 -8.60 2.69
CA ALA A 229 -2.84 -8.84 4.02
C ALA A 229 -1.50 -9.56 3.88
N LEU A 230 -0.49 -9.12 4.63
CA LEU A 230 0.86 -9.65 4.62
C LEU A 230 1.25 -10.12 6.02
N ARG A 231 1.85 -11.30 6.09
CA ARG A 231 2.46 -11.86 7.30
C ARG A 231 3.71 -12.65 6.96
N SER A 232 4.59 -12.81 7.95
CA SER A 232 5.66 -13.79 7.85
C SER A 232 5.09 -15.19 7.72
N GLU A 233 5.63 -15.96 6.78
CA GLU A 233 5.49 -17.42 6.76
C GLU A 233 6.09 -18.07 8.03
#